data_AF-A0A932T1Z3-F1
#
_entry.id   AF-A0A932T1Z3-F1
#
_cell.length_a   1.000
_cell.length_b   1.000
_cell.length_c   1.000
_cell.angle_alpha   90.00
_cell.angle_beta   90.00
_cell.angle_gamma   90.00
#
_symmetry.space_group_name_H-M   'P 1'
#
loop_
_entity.id
_entity.type
_entity.pdbx_description
1 polymer ?
#
loop_
_entity_poly.entity_id
_entity_poly.type
_entity_poly.pdbx_seq_one_letter_code
_entity_poly.pdbx_strand_id
1 'polypeptide(L)'
;MTDDSHHQLFDKDMPLLDAPAFVRRAREVEGAWTAILEVCARERARMLEMPRLRLARLFALSRPGEPLPAVLFAADAAEYLTALHAEWQPRLRSKVTPARSAAALVRAAADLRLSIERFNRRWLKKLNELDLARINALRDGYNRYYLLEKECALRSTRIAREGFQPLEPVTVEDLLEQFPLLRPV
;
A
#
# COMPACT_ATOMS: atom_id res chain seq x y z
N MET A 1 26.43 -3.14 -26.03
CA MET A 1 26.35 -4.45 -25.39
C MET A 1 27.19 -4.35 -24.13
N THR A 2 26.61 -3.77 -23.09
CA THR A 2 27.32 -3.26 -21.92
C THR A 2 26.70 -3.86 -20.67
N ASP A 3 27.49 -4.73 -20.06
CA ASP A 3 27.66 -4.89 -18.62
C ASP A 3 26.43 -5.25 -17.77
N ASP A 4 26.02 -6.51 -17.89
CA ASP A 4 24.97 -7.16 -17.08
C ASP A 4 25.58 -8.03 -15.94
N SER A 5 26.86 -7.82 -15.59
CA SER A 5 27.64 -8.81 -14.84
C SER A 5 27.83 -8.51 -13.34
N HIS A 6 27.27 -7.43 -12.81
CA HIS A 6 27.51 -7.03 -11.40
C HIS A 6 26.33 -7.24 -10.44
N HIS A 7 25.18 -7.74 -10.93
CA HIS A 7 24.03 -8.08 -10.09
C HIS A 7 24.02 -9.51 -9.52
N GLN A 8 25.07 -10.31 -9.74
CA GLN A 8 25.14 -11.71 -9.30
C GLN A 8 26.02 -11.98 -8.06
N LEU A 9 26.47 -10.95 -7.34
CA LEU A 9 27.47 -11.15 -6.27
C LEU A 9 26.92 -11.51 -4.89
N PHE A 10 25.60 -11.64 -4.73
CA PHE A 10 25.00 -12.12 -3.49
C PHE A 10 24.05 -13.27 -3.81
N ASP A 11 24.65 -14.45 -3.82
CA ASP A 11 23.97 -15.73 -3.88
C ASP A 11 22.79 -15.73 -2.87
N LYS A 12 21.59 -16.06 -3.36
CA LYS A 12 20.34 -16.05 -2.56
C LYS A 12 20.36 -17.07 -1.42
N ASP A 13 21.36 -17.95 -1.41
CA ASP A 13 21.42 -19.13 -0.54
C ASP A 13 22.43 -19.03 0.61
N MET A 14 23.05 -17.86 0.84
CA MET A 14 23.96 -17.71 1.98
C MET A 14 23.18 -17.67 3.32
N PRO A 15 23.41 -18.62 4.25
CA PRO A 15 22.75 -18.65 5.54
C PRO A 15 23.01 -17.36 6.31
N LEU A 16 22.00 -16.85 7.02
CA LEU A 16 22.01 -15.53 7.67
C LEU A 16 23.19 -15.31 8.64
N LEU A 17 23.76 -16.40 9.17
CA LEU A 17 24.88 -16.40 10.12
C LEU A 17 26.24 -16.17 9.45
N ASP A 18 26.38 -16.48 8.16
CA ASP A 18 27.66 -16.38 7.45
C ASP A 18 27.77 -15.09 6.61
N ALA A 19 26.69 -14.32 6.51
CA ALA A 19 26.69 -13.06 5.78
C ALA A 19 27.50 -11.97 6.54
N PRO A 20 28.29 -11.14 5.83
CA PRO A 20 28.95 -9.98 6.44
C PRO A 20 27.98 -9.04 7.17
N ALA A 21 28.47 -8.30 8.17
CA ALA A 21 27.65 -7.42 9.00
C ALA A 21 26.81 -6.42 8.19
N PHE A 22 27.40 -5.79 7.16
CA PHE A 22 26.69 -4.85 6.29
C PHE A 22 25.51 -5.49 5.54
N VAL A 23 25.66 -6.75 5.10
CA VAL A 23 24.60 -7.51 4.42
C VAL A 23 23.46 -7.80 5.39
N ARG A 24 23.77 -8.24 6.61
CA ARG A 24 22.74 -8.51 7.63
C ARG A 24 21.96 -7.24 7.98
N ARG A 25 22.65 -6.11 8.09
CA ARG A 25 22.04 -4.80 8.35
C ARG A 25 21.09 -4.36 7.24
N ALA A 26 21.50 -4.50 5.99
CA ALA A 26 20.63 -4.22 4.84
C ALA A 26 19.37 -5.11 4.88
N ARG A 27 19.55 -6.42 5.07
CA ARG A 27 18.45 -7.39 5.17
C ARG A 27 17.51 -7.10 6.34
N GLU A 28 18.05 -6.64 7.47
CA GLU A 28 17.24 -6.28 8.64
C GLU A 28 16.34 -5.07 8.35
N VAL A 29 16.87 -4.02 7.72
CA VAL A 29 16.06 -2.86 7.32
C VAL A 29 14.99 -3.25 6.30
N GLU A 30 15.38 -4.02 5.27
CA GLU A 30 14.46 -4.48 4.22
C GLU A 30 13.35 -5.38 4.79
N GLY A 31 13.70 -6.33 5.65
CA GLY A 31 12.75 -7.21 6.31
C GLY A 31 11.78 -6.46 7.22
N ALA A 32 12.28 -5.50 8.00
CA ALA A 32 11.43 -4.68 8.86
C ALA A 32 10.48 -3.77 8.05
N TRP A 33 10.95 -3.20 6.93
CA TRP A 33 10.10 -2.43 6.02
C TRP A 33 9.02 -3.30 5.37
N THR A 34 9.40 -4.47 4.85
CA THR A 34 8.47 -5.43 4.26
C THR A 34 7.38 -5.85 5.25
N ALA A 35 7.76 -6.11 6.51
CA ALA A 35 6.79 -6.46 7.56
C ALA A 35 5.77 -5.33 7.82
N ILE A 36 6.19 -4.07 7.80
CA ILE A 36 5.26 -2.91 7.91
C ILE A 36 4.30 -2.89 6.72
N LEU A 37 4.81 -3.04 5.50
CA LEU A 37 3.98 -3.04 4.29
C LEU A 37 2.95 -4.18 4.30
N GLU A 38 3.34 -5.37 4.74
CA GLU A 38 2.42 -6.50 4.86
C GLU A 38 1.31 -6.26 5.91
N VAL A 39 1.66 -5.69 7.07
CA VAL A 39 0.67 -5.32 8.09
C VAL A 39 -0.30 -4.29 7.50
N CYS A 40 0.21 -3.26 6.84
CA CYS A 40 -0.61 -2.24 6.18
C CYS A 40 -1.53 -2.84 5.12
N ALA A 41 -1.01 -3.71 4.26
CA ALA A 41 -1.78 -4.38 3.21
C ALA A 41 -2.94 -5.22 3.79
N ARG A 42 -2.66 -6.04 4.82
CA ARG A 42 -3.67 -6.86 5.49
C ARG A 42 -4.74 -6.00 6.18
N GLU A 43 -4.32 -5.00 6.95
CA GLU A 43 -5.24 -4.10 7.66
C GLU A 43 -6.12 -3.31 6.68
N ARG A 44 -5.52 -2.78 5.61
CA ARG A 44 -6.26 -2.06 4.59
C ARG A 44 -7.27 -2.96 3.87
N ALA A 45 -6.87 -4.17 3.49
CA ALA A 45 -7.76 -5.14 2.86
C ALA A 45 -8.98 -5.44 3.73
N ARG A 46 -8.76 -5.66 5.04
CA ARG A 46 -9.83 -5.86 6.03
C ARG A 46 -10.75 -4.65 6.14
N MET A 47 -10.21 -3.44 6.21
CA MET A 47 -11.02 -2.22 6.33
C MET A 47 -11.81 -1.89 5.05
N LEU A 48 -11.33 -2.34 3.88
CA LEU A 48 -12.00 -2.17 2.59
C LEU A 48 -13.18 -3.11 2.34
N GLU A 49 -13.41 -4.13 3.18
CA GLU A 49 -14.51 -5.09 2.99
C GLU A 49 -15.87 -4.38 2.88
N MET A 50 -16.13 -3.42 3.76
CA MET A 50 -17.40 -2.68 3.76
C MET A 50 -17.55 -1.76 2.54
N PRO A 51 -16.58 -0.89 2.19
CA PRO A 51 -16.61 -0.14 0.94
C PRO A 51 -16.83 -1.02 -0.30
N ARG A 52 -16.12 -2.16 -0.41
CA ARG A 52 -16.28 -3.12 -1.52
C ARG A 52 -17.68 -3.68 -1.60
N LEU A 53 -18.25 -4.10 -0.47
CA LEU A 53 -19.61 -4.62 -0.39
C LEU A 53 -20.65 -3.57 -0.82
N ARG A 54 -20.48 -2.32 -0.35
CA ARG A 54 -21.38 -1.21 -0.68
C ARG A 54 -21.27 -0.79 -2.14
N LEU A 55 -20.06 -0.82 -2.70
CA LEU A 55 -19.82 -0.57 -4.11
C LEU A 55 -20.52 -1.63 -4.97
N ALA A 56 -20.32 -2.92 -4.67
CA ALA A 56 -21.00 -4.00 -5.38
C ALA A 56 -22.52 -3.88 -5.31
N ARG A 57 -23.06 -3.49 -4.14
CA ARG A 57 -24.50 -3.27 -3.96
C ARG A 57 -25.01 -2.11 -4.81
N LEU A 58 -24.27 -0.99 -4.88
CA LEU A 58 -24.64 0.15 -5.72
C LEU A 58 -24.72 -0.26 -7.19
N PHE A 59 -23.70 -0.96 -7.70
CA PHE A 59 -23.68 -1.45 -9.08
C PHE A 59 -24.77 -2.48 -9.35
N ALA A 60 -25.04 -3.41 -8.43
CA ALA A 60 -26.10 -4.41 -8.60
C ALA A 60 -27.52 -3.83 -8.54
N LEU A 61 -27.71 -2.71 -7.83
CA LEU A 61 -28.98 -1.98 -7.83
C LEU A 61 -29.15 -1.12 -9.09
N SER A 62 -28.05 -0.72 -9.72
CA SER A 62 -28.05 0.04 -10.96
C SER A 62 -28.39 -0.88 -12.13
N ARG A 63 -29.16 -0.39 -13.10
CA ARG A 63 -29.45 -1.17 -14.30
C ARG A 63 -28.24 -1.15 -15.24
N PRO A 64 -27.93 -2.25 -15.93
CA PRO A 64 -26.86 -2.25 -16.93
C PRO A 64 -27.09 -1.13 -17.97
N GLY A 65 -26.10 -0.27 -18.17
CA GLY A 65 -26.16 0.84 -19.13
C GLY A 65 -26.83 2.13 -18.62
N GLU A 66 -27.42 2.14 -17.42
CA GLU A 66 -27.89 3.39 -16.81
C GLU A 66 -26.74 4.06 -16.03
N PRO A 67 -26.49 5.36 -16.22
CA PRO A 67 -25.47 6.08 -15.48
C PRO A 67 -25.83 6.15 -13.99
N LEU A 68 -24.80 6.12 -13.14
CA LEU A 68 -24.98 6.36 -11.71
C LEU A 68 -25.58 7.77 -11.49
N PRO A 69 -26.44 7.98 -10.48
CA PRO A 69 -27.10 9.27 -10.28
C PRO A 69 -26.09 10.38 -10.01
N ALA A 70 -25.88 11.29 -10.97
CA ALA A 70 -24.89 12.36 -10.91
C ALA A 70 -25.13 13.35 -9.74
N VAL A 71 -26.37 13.49 -9.27
CA VAL A 71 -26.71 14.39 -8.15
C VAL A 71 -26.09 13.99 -6.81
N LEU A 72 -25.58 12.76 -6.71
CA LEU A 72 -25.07 12.20 -5.44
C LEU A 72 -23.55 12.21 -5.36
N PHE A 73 -22.90 12.55 -6.46
CA PHE A 73 -21.47 12.36 -6.67
C PHE A 73 -20.85 13.59 -7.32
N ALA A 74 -19.56 13.82 -7.07
CA ALA A 74 -18.79 14.77 -7.87
C ALA A 74 -18.84 14.40 -9.37
N ALA A 75 -18.60 15.37 -10.26
CA ALA A 75 -18.76 15.21 -11.71
C ALA A 75 -17.97 14.04 -12.31
N ASP A 76 -16.85 13.63 -11.69
CA ASP A 76 -15.97 12.54 -12.12
C ASP A 76 -16.04 11.29 -11.23
N ALA A 77 -16.86 11.30 -10.17
CA ALA A 77 -16.93 10.20 -9.23
C ALA A 77 -17.56 8.94 -9.84
N ALA A 78 -18.44 9.07 -10.85
CA ALA A 78 -18.99 7.91 -11.56
C ALA A 78 -17.91 7.09 -12.30
N GLU A 79 -16.96 7.76 -12.94
CA GLU A 79 -15.83 7.11 -13.63
C GLU A 79 -14.90 6.43 -12.61
N TYR A 80 -14.56 7.15 -11.54
CA TYR A 80 -13.75 6.59 -10.46
C TYR A 80 -14.38 5.34 -9.81
N LEU A 81 -15.68 5.38 -9.50
CA LEU A 81 -16.40 4.24 -8.92
C LEU A 81 -16.47 3.06 -9.89
N THR A 82 -16.58 3.33 -11.19
CA THR A 82 -16.57 2.30 -12.24
C THR A 82 -15.20 1.64 -12.33
N ALA A 83 -14.12 2.43 -12.31
CA ALA A 83 -12.75 1.92 -12.28
C ALA A 83 -12.49 1.07 -11.01
N LEU A 84 -12.90 1.55 -9.83
CA LEU A 84 -12.79 0.79 -8.58
C LEU A 84 -13.58 -0.52 -8.62
N HIS A 85 -14.78 -0.53 -9.21
CA HIS A 85 -15.58 -1.73 -9.32
C HIS A 85 -14.91 -2.76 -10.25
N ALA A 86 -14.31 -2.30 -11.35
CA ALA A 86 -13.54 -3.14 -12.26
C ALA A 86 -12.25 -3.69 -11.62
N GLU A 87 -11.54 -2.87 -10.85
CA GLU A 87 -10.32 -3.25 -10.13
C GLU A 87 -10.61 -4.29 -9.04
N TRP A 88 -11.60 -4.02 -8.17
CA TRP A 88 -11.87 -4.88 -7.01
C TRP A 88 -12.73 -6.09 -7.31
N GLN A 89 -13.44 -6.10 -8.44
CA GLN A 89 -14.38 -7.14 -8.86
C GLN A 89 -15.22 -7.70 -7.69
N PRO A 90 -15.89 -6.83 -6.91
CA PRO A 90 -16.47 -7.26 -5.65
C PRO A 90 -17.67 -8.18 -5.91
N ARG A 91 -17.70 -9.33 -5.22
CA ARG A 91 -18.75 -10.35 -5.41
C ARG A 91 -19.77 -10.31 -4.28
N LEU A 92 -21.04 -10.15 -4.64
CA LEU A 92 -22.15 -10.31 -3.72
C LEU A 92 -22.48 -11.80 -3.56
N ARG A 93 -22.73 -12.23 -2.31
CA ARG A 93 -23.14 -13.63 -2.03
C ARG A 93 -24.53 -13.96 -2.57
N SER A 94 -25.39 -12.96 -2.72
CA SER A 94 -26.77 -13.10 -3.19
C SER A 94 -27.02 -12.18 -4.37
N LYS A 95 -27.81 -12.65 -5.34
CA LYS A 95 -28.30 -11.78 -6.43
C LYS A 95 -29.16 -10.66 -5.83
N VAL A 96 -28.87 -9.43 -6.21
CA VAL A 96 -29.65 -8.25 -5.84
C VAL A 96 -30.54 -7.88 -7.02
N THR A 97 -31.84 -7.70 -6.77
CA THR A 97 -32.76 -7.19 -7.79
C THR A 97 -32.48 -5.70 -8.04
N PRO A 98 -32.39 -5.25 -9.30
CA PRO A 98 -32.23 -3.83 -9.61
C PRO A 98 -33.25 -2.95 -8.92
N ALA A 99 -32.85 -1.74 -8.58
CA ALA A 99 -33.69 -0.78 -7.87
C ALA A 99 -34.95 -0.46 -8.67
N ARG A 100 -36.11 -0.47 -7.99
CA ARG A 100 -37.40 -0.05 -8.56
C ARG A 100 -37.65 1.46 -8.38
N SER A 101 -36.81 2.17 -7.64
CA SER A 101 -36.96 3.59 -7.36
C SER A 101 -35.60 4.30 -7.25
N ALA A 102 -35.56 5.56 -7.67
CA ALA A 102 -34.38 6.42 -7.51
C ALA A 102 -33.95 6.54 -6.03
N ALA A 103 -34.91 6.57 -5.09
CA ALA A 103 -34.64 6.65 -3.66
C ALA A 103 -33.79 5.47 -3.13
N ALA A 104 -33.91 4.27 -3.71
CA ALA A 104 -33.08 3.14 -3.32
C ALA A 104 -31.62 3.30 -3.78
N LEU A 105 -31.39 3.83 -4.99
CA LEU A 105 -30.06 4.17 -5.49
C LEU A 105 -29.43 5.29 -4.66
N VAL A 106 -30.21 6.32 -4.31
CA VAL A 106 -29.79 7.42 -3.45
C VAL A 106 -29.27 6.93 -2.10
N ARG A 107 -30.02 6.03 -1.45
CA ARG A 107 -29.59 5.44 -0.18
C ARG A 107 -28.32 4.58 -0.34
N ALA A 108 -28.22 3.79 -1.40
CA ALA A 108 -27.04 2.96 -1.64
C ALA A 108 -25.77 3.78 -1.88
N ALA A 109 -25.87 4.88 -2.62
CA ALA A 109 -24.80 5.84 -2.84
C ALA A 109 -24.40 6.56 -1.54
N ALA A 110 -25.37 7.02 -0.74
CA ALA A 110 -25.10 7.63 0.56
C ALA A 110 -24.39 6.66 1.52
N ASP A 111 -24.84 5.40 1.58
CA ASP A 111 -24.18 4.35 2.35
C ASP A 111 -22.74 4.09 1.90
N LEU A 112 -22.49 4.10 0.58
CA LEU A 112 -21.15 3.96 0.01
C LEU A 112 -20.25 5.14 0.43
N ARG A 113 -20.72 6.38 0.24
CA ARG A 113 -19.98 7.59 0.64
C ARG A 113 -19.60 7.56 2.12
N LEU A 114 -20.55 7.28 3.00
CA LEU A 114 -20.28 7.15 4.44
C LEU A 114 -19.28 6.03 4.75
N SER A 115 -19.33 4.92 4.02
CA SER A 115 -18.36 3.83 4.21
C SER A 115 -16.94 4.22 3.78
N ILE A 116 -16.80 4.99 2.70
CA ILE A 116 -15.53 5.53 2.20
C ILE A 116 -14.95 6.54 3.19
N GLU A 117 -15.75 7.48 3.68
CA GLU A 117 -15.33 8.47 4.68
C GLU A 117 -14.86 7.80 5.97
N ARG A 118 -15.61 6.79 6.45
CA ARG A 118 -15.24 6.01 7.64
C ARG A 118 -13.96 5.21 7.40
N PHE A 119 -13.80 4.61 6.23
CA PHE A 119 -12.56 3.93 5.84
C PHE A 119 -11.38 4.91 5.89
N ASN A 120 -11.46 6.04 5.19
CA ASN A 120 -10.38 7.04 5.12
C ASN A 120 -9.96 7.53 6.51
N ARG A 121 -10.94 7.87 7.37
CA ARG A 121 -10.67 8.32 8.74
C ARG A 121 -9.99 7.25 9.57
N ARG A 122 -10.48 6.00 9.52
CA ARG A 122 -9.90 4.88 10.27
C ARG A 122 -8.53 4.50 9.75
N TRP A 123 -8.33 4.54 8.44
CA TRP A 123 -7.06 4.22 7.81
C TRP A 123 -5.99 5.23 8.18
N LEU A 124 -6.28 6.53 8.05
CA LEU A 124 -5.36 7.58 8.46
C LEU A 124 -5.03 7.50 9.96
N LYS A 125 -6.03 7.27 10.81
CA LYS A 125 -5.80 7.03 12.24
C LYS A 125 -4.86 5.84 12.46
N LYS A 126 -5.10 4.73 11.78
CA LYS A 126 -4.29 3.51 11.91
C LYS A 126 -2.84 3.74 11.49
N LEU A 127 -2.61 4.47 10.40
CA LEU A 127 -1.26 4.81 9.94
C LEU A 127 -0.52 5.69 10.95
N ASN A 128 -1.20 6.68 11.53
CA ASN A 128 -0.64 7.54 12.58
C ASN A 128 -0.34 6.79 13.90
N GLU A 129 -0.96 5.63 14.13
CA GLU A 129 -0.71 4.77 15.29
C GLU A 129 0.45 3.77 15.07
N LEU A 130 1.02 3.70 13.87
CA LEU A 130 2.16 2.82 13.60
C LEU A 130 3.43 3.39 14.23
N ASP A 131 4.16 2.55 14.95
CA ASP A 131 5.48 2.89 15.46
C ASP A 131 6.52 2.84 14.33
N LEU A 132 6.78 3.99 13.72
CA LEU A 132 7.84 4.16 12.72
C LEU A 132 9.21 4.42 13.34
N ALA A 133 9.29 4.68 14.66
CA ALA A 133 10.56 4.97 15.32
C ALA A 133 11.51 3.78 15.23
N ARG A 134 10.98 2.56 15.35
CA ARG A 134 11.77 1.34 15.23
C ARG A 134 12.44 1.18 13.87
N ILE A 135 11.70 1.34 12.76
CA ILE A 135 12.29 1.21 11.41
C ILE A 135 13.24 2.38 11.12
N ASN A 136 12.93 3.57 11.62
CA ASN A 136 13.79 4.75 11.42
C ASN A 136 15.11 4.62 12.19
N ALA A 137 15.11 4.00 13.37
CA ALA A 137 16.34 3.64 14.09
C ALA A 137 17.19 2.63 13.30
N LEU A 138 16.56 1.66 12.62
CA LEU A 138 17.27 0.71 11.75
C LEU A 138 17.86 1.41 10.52
N ARG A 139 17.11 2.32 9.87
CA ARG A 139 17.60 3.13 8.74
C ARG A 139 18.77 4.03 9.14
N ASP A 140 18.69 4.67 10.30
CA ASP A 140 19.79 5.47 10.86
C ASP A 140 21.02 4.59 11.18
N GLY A 141 20.81 3.39 11.72
CA GLY A 141 21.88 2.39 11.88
C GLY A 141 22.51 1.98 10.55
N TYR A 142 21.71 1.73 9.52
CA TYR A 142 22.17 1.45 8.16
C TYR A 142 23.02 2.60 7.61
N ASN A 143 22.52 3.82 7.65
CA ASN A 143 23.21 5.00 7.12
C ASN A 143 24.57 5.24 7.81
N ARG A 144 24.64 5.00 9.12
CA ARG A 144 25.88 5.21 9.90
C ARG A 144 26.92 4.11 9.70
N TYR A 145 26.50 2.85 9.68
CA TYR A 145 27.44 1.72 9.82
C TYR A 145 27.64 0.91 8.54
N TYR A 146 26.68 0.92 7.60
CA TYR A 146 26.74 0.05 6.43
C TYR A 146 28.02 0.26 5.61
N LEU A 147 28.37 1.51 5.33
CA LEU A 147 29.55 1.82 4.54
C LEU A 147 30.84 1.42 5.25
N LEU A 148 30.95 1.72 6.55
CA LEU A 148 32.12 1.34 7.37
C LEU A 148 32.30 -0.18 7.40
N GLU A 149 31.22 -0.93 7.63
CA GLU A 149 31.25 -2.39 7.65
C GLU A 149 31.61 -2.98 6.28
N LYS A 150 31.09 -2.40 5.19
CA LYS A 150 31.40 -2.81 3.82
C LYS A 150 32.86 -2.50 3.45
N GLU A 151 33.40 -1.36 3.88
CA GLU A 151 34.81 -1.00 3.70
C GLU A 151 35.76 -1.98 4.38
N CYS A 152 35.47 -2.36 5.63
CA CYS A 152 36.25 -3.36 6.35
C CYS A 152 36.21 -4.73 5.68
N ALA A 153 35.04 -5.17 5.20
CA ALA A 153 34.88 -6.46 4.55
C ALA A 153 35.59 -6.52 3.19
N LEU A 154 35.51 -5.46 2.39
CA LEU A 154 36.06 -5.42 1.03
C LEU A 154 37.49 -4.90 0.96
N ARG A 155 38.02 -4.34 2.05
CA ARG A 155 39.33 -3.68 2.13
C ARG A 155 39.53 -2.61 1.05
N SER A 156 38.45 -1.95 0.64
CA SER A 156 38.47 -0.95 -0.43
C SER A 156 37.33 0.06 -0.26
N THR A 157 37.67 1.31 0.05
CA THR A 157 36.73 2.44 0.11
C THR A 157 36.02 2.68 -1.22
N ARG A 158 36.73 2.51 -2.35
CA ARG A 158 36.16 2.72 -3.68
C ARG A 158 35.02 1.73 -3.96
N ILE A 159 35.25 0.44 -3.73
CA ILE A 159 34.26 -0.61 -3.99
C ILE A 159 33.13 -0.55 -2.95
N ALA A 160 33.42 -0.17 -1.71
CA ALA A 160 32.39 -0.07 -0.67
C ALA A 160 31.34 1.02 -0.97
N ARG A 161 31.78 2.18 -1.47
CA ARG A 161 30.88 3.29 -1.82
C ARG A 161 29.95 2.98 -2.99
N GLU A 162 30.35 2.05 -3.85
CA GLU A 162 29.58 1.67 -5.02
C GLU A 162 28.21 1.10 -4.60
N GLY A 163 27.14 1.71 -5.12
CA GLY A 163 25.76 1.29 -4.85
C GLY A 163 25.23 1.60 -3.45
N PHE A 164 25.97 2.31 -2.58
CA PHE A 164 25.43 2.78 -1.31
C PHE A 164 24.46 3.95 -1.55
N GLN A 165 23.25 3.84 -1.01
CA GLN A 165 22.26 4.91 -1.02
C GLN A 165 21.76 5.13 0.41
N PRO A 166 21.86 6.35 0.95
CA PRO A 166 21.29 6.64 2.26
C PRO A 166 19.76 6.48 2.20
N LEU A 167 19.21 5.95 3.29
CA LEU A 167 17.77 5.75 3.44
C LEU A 167 17.20 6.88 4.30
N GLU A 168 16.33 7.68 3.72
CA GLU A 168 15.59 8.71 4.46
C GLU A 168 14.68 8.08 5.53
N PRO A 169 14.34 8.78 6.62
CA PRO A 169 13.35 8.29 7.57
C PRO A 169 12.00 8.02 6.89
N VAL A 170 11.37 6.89 7.22
CA VAL A 170 10.00 6.58 6.82
C VAL A 170 9.03 7.51 7.54
N THR A 171 8.06 7.99 6.77
CA THR A 171 6.97 8.86 7.18
C THR A 171 5.61 8.19 6.96
N VAL A 172 4.55 8.81 7.48
CA VAL A 172 3.18 8.36 7.20
C VAL A 172 2.81 8.65 5.74
N GLU A 173 3.37 9.70 5.18
CA GLU A 173 3.23 10.11 3.78
C GLU A 173 3.73 9.00 2.83
N ASP A 174 4.89 8.39 3.11
CA ASP A 174 5.39 7.25 2.32
C ASP A 174 4.40 6.07 2.33
N LEU A 175 3.74 5.83 3.45
CA LEU A 175 2.72 4.79 3.56
C LEU A 175 1.43 5.17 2.83
N LEU A 176 1.08 6.46 2.78
CA LEU A 176 -0.08 6.95 2.03
C LEU A 176 0.16 6.91 0.52
N GLU A 177 1.39 7.09 0.04
CA GLU A 177 1.75 6.90 -1.36
C GLU A 177 1.54 5.45 -1.80
N GLN A 178 1.96 4.49 -0.96
CA GLN A 178 1.78 3.05 -1.24
C GLN A 178 0.34 2.57 -1.01
N PHE A 179 -0.33 3.13 -0.02
CA PHE A 179 -1.67 2.72 0.39
C PHE A 179 -2.62 3.91 0.46
N PRO A 180 -3.01 4.47 -0.70
CA PRO A 180 -3.74 5.73 -0.76
C PRO A 180 -5.13 5.63 -0.13
N LEU A 181 -5.61 6.78 0.33
CA LEU A 181 -6.99 7.00 0.70
C LEU A 181 -7.89 6.86 -0.53
N LEU A 182 -9.15 6.52 -0.32
CA LEU A 182 -10.14 6.55 -1.38
C LEU A 182 -10.54 8.00 -1.65
N ARG A 183 -10.82 8.33 -2.92
CA ARG A 183 -11.30 9.67 -3.26
C ARG A 183 -12.66 9.91 -2.60
N PRO A 184 -12.93 11.11 -2.07
CA PRO A 184 -14.28 11.47 -1.67
C PRO A 184 -15.18 11.43 -2.91
N VAL A 185 -16.34 10.79 -2.78
CA VAL A 185 -17.32 10.62 -3.86
C VAL A 185 -18.60 11.35 -3.53
#